data_AF-A0A532T248-F1
#
_entry.id   AF-A0A532T248-F1
#
_cell.length_a   1.000
_cell.length_b   1.000
_cell.length_c   1.000
_cell.angle_alpha   90.00
_cell.angle_beta   90.00
_cell.angle_gamma   90.00
#
_symmetry.space_group_name_H-M   'P 1'
#
loop_
_entity.id
_entity.type
_entity.pdbx_description
1 polymer ?
#
loop_
_entity_poly.entity_id
_entity_poly.type
_entity_poly.pdbx_seq_one_letter_code
_entity_poly.pdbx_strand_id
1 'polypeptide(L)'
;MKLRLNLKTTTKKKKEVILKISIPPSKHIGFINFVNLALSQDSRVELSFEKISKTGEREQSKIFGQFKFQGKADSQFYELEEEIQEEEQKKKKLQQKRKQH
;
A
#
# COMPACT_ATOMS: atom_id res chain seq x y z
N MET A 1 -10.82 1.54 8.93
CA MET A 1 -9.52 0.85 9.20
C MET A 1 -8.30 1.80 9.15
N LYS A 2 -7.14 1.44 9.77
CA LYS A 2 -5.82 2.09 9.57
C LYS A 2 -4.83 1.11 8.91
N LEU A 3 -4.29 1.46 7.74
CA LEU A 3 -3.33 0.62 7.00
C LEU A 3 -1.92 1.24 6.98
N ARG A 4 -0.88 0.42 7.14
CA ARG A 4 0.53 0.86 7.14
C ARG A 4 1.43 -0.14 6.42
N LEU A 5 2.37 0.36 5.62
CA LEU A 5 3.49 -0.40 5.10
C LEU A 5 4.64 -0.37 6.11
N ASN A 6 5.14 -1.55 6.50
CA ASN A 6 6.27 -1.69 7.42
C ASN A 6 7.51 -2.13 6.64
N LEU A 7 8.51 -1.27 6.56
CA LEU A 7 9.83 -1.60 6.01
C LEU A 7 10.77 -1.93 7.16
N LYS A 8 11.22 -3.18 7.24
CA LYS A 8 12.05 -3.70 8.34
C LYS A 8 13.44 -4.03 7.83
N THR A 9 14.47 -3.65 8.59
CA THR A 9 15.85 -4.02 8.34
C THR A 9 16.59 -4.31 9.65
N THR A 10 17.76 -4.94 9.54
CA THR A 10 18.61 -5.30 10.68
C THR A 10 19.94 -4.58 10.56
N THR A 11 20.34 -3.90 11.62
CA THR A 11 21.63 -3.19 11.69
C THR A 11 22.80 -4.16 11.89
N LYS A 12 24.04 -3.69 11.67
CA LYS A 12 25.26 -4.46 11.95
C LYS A 12 25.34 -5.00 13.40
N LYS A 13 24.69 -4.33 14.35
CA LYS A 13 24.60 -4.74 15.76
C LYS A 13 23.44 -5.69 16.06
N LYS A 14 22.84 -6.32 15.03
CA LYS A 14 21.66 -7.19 15.13
C LYS A 14 20.41 -6.53 15.72
N LYS A 15 20.39 -5.18 15.83
CA LYS A 15 19.20 -4.44 16.24
C LYS A 15 18.27 -4.26 15.05
N GLU A 16 16.99 -4.53 15.25
CA GLU A 16 15.95 -4.32 14.25
C GLU A 16 15.52 -2.84 14.20
N VAL A 17 15.31 -2.34 12.98
CA VAL A 17 14.78 -1.00 12.71
C VAL A 17 13.59 -1.15 11.77
N ILE A 18 12.48 -0.50 12.11
CA ILE A 18 11.24 -0.53 11.34
C ILE A 18 10.85 0.90 10.99
N LEU A 19 10.73 1.17 9.69
CA LEU A 19 10.10 2.38 9.17
C LEU A 19 8.64 2.07 8.84
N LYS A 20 7.71 2.83 9.43
CA LYS A 20 6.27 2.67 9.22
C LYS A 20 5.75 3.80 8.34
N ILE A 21 5.22 3.46 7.17
CA ILE A 21 4.64 4.41 6.22
C ILE A 21 3.12 4.25 6.27
N SER A 22 2.41 5.33 6.62
CA SER A 22 0.94 5.30 6.65
C SER A 22 0.38 5.33 5.23
N ILE A 23 -0.55 4.41 4.94
CA ILE A 23 -1.27 4.41 3.67
C ILE A 23 -2.58 5.17 3.92
N PRO A 24 -2.84 6.28 3.22
CA PRO A 24 -4.06 7.05 3.42
C PRO A 24 -5.29 6.26 2.95
N PRO A 25 -6.47 6.48 3.56
CA PRO A 25 -7.69 5.75 3.19
C PRO A 25 -8.01 5.76 1.69
N SER A 26 -7.75 6.87 1.00
CA SER A 26 -7.95 7.01 -0.45
C SER A 26 -7.04 6.12 -1.32
N LYS A 27 -6.05 5.45 -0.71
CA LYS A 27 -5.12 4.54 -1.39
C LYS A 27 -5.22 3.10 -0.88
N HIS A 28 -6.10 2.80 0.08
CA HIS A 28 -6.22 1.44 0.66
C HIS A 28 -6.54 0.39 -0.41
N ILE A 29 -7.62 0.59 -1.17
CA ILE A 29 -8.03 -0.34 -2.25
C ILE A 29 -6.93 -0.48 -3.29
N GLY A 30 -6.42 0.64 -3.80
CA GLY A 30 -5.38 0.62 -4.84
C GLY A 30 -4.12 -0.13 -4.38
N PHE A 31 -3.72 0.04 -3.11
CA PHE A 31 -2.59 -0.68 -2.55
C PHE A 31 -2.84 -2.18 -2.42
N ILE A 32 -4.02 -2.59 -1.97
CA ILE A 32 -4.36 -4.01 -1.80
C ILE A 32 -4.48 -4.69 -3.16
N ASN A 33 -5.18 -4.08 -4.11
CA ASN A 33 -5.31 -4.61 -5.46
C ASN A 33 -3.93 -4.79 -6.11
N PHE A 34 -3.01 -3.85 -5.88
CA PHE A 34 -1.63 -3.97 -6.34
C PHE A 34 -0.89 -5.15 -5.71
N VAL A 35 -1.01 -5.35 -4.40
CA VAL A 35 -0.40 -6.49 -3.70
C VAL A 35 -0.99 -7.81 -4.21
N ASN A 36 -2.32 -7.90 -4.35
CA ASN A 36 -3.03 -9.08 -4.87
C ASN A 36 -2.60 -9.40 -6.30
N LEU A 37 -2.48 -8.38 -7.16
CA LEU A 37 -1.99 -8.55 -8.52
C LEU A 37 -0.55 -9.10 -8.54
N ALA A 38 0.34 -8.52 -7.74
CA ALA A 38 1.73 -8.95 -7.67
C ALA A 38 1.88 -10.38 -7.14
N LEU A 39 1.07 -10.78 -6.14
CA LEU A 39 1.05 -12.14 -5.59
C LEU A 39 0.46 -13.16 -6.56
N SER A 40 -0.72 -12.88 -7.12
CA SER A 40 -1.42 -13.79 -8.03
C SER A 40 -0.64 -14.09 -9.31
N GLN A 41 0.19 -13.15 -9.76
CA GLN A 41 1.01 -13.30 -10.95
C GLN A 41 2.45 -13.74 -10.65
N ASP A 42 2.81 -13.96 -9.37
CA ASP A 42 4.19 -14.19 -8.93
C ASP A 42 5.19 -13.18 -9.51
N SER A 43 4.73 -11.93 -9.63
CA SER A 43 5.43 -10.84 -10.29
C SER A 43 6.42 -10.18 -9.33
N ARG A 44 7.58 -9.76 -9.88
CA ARG A 44 8.52 -8.90 -9.15
C ARG A 44 7.96 -7.49 -9.02
N VAL A 45 8.23 -6.89 -7.88
CA VAL A 45 7.87 -5.52 -7.56
C VAL A 45 9.14 -4.71 -7.38
N GLU A 46 9.14 -3.49 -7.90
CA GLU A 46 10.23 -2.55 -7.71
C GLU A 46 9.85 -1.49 -6.67
N LEU A 47 10.74 -1.28 -5.69
CA LEU A 47 10.71 -0.13 -4.80
C LEU A 47 11.84 0.80 -5.22
N SER A 48 11.46 2.01 -5.64
CA SER A 48 12.39 3.09 -5.97
C SER A 48 11.90 4.39 -5.35
N PHE A 49 12.74 5.42 -5.37
CA PHE A 49 12.42 6.74 -4.85
C PHE A 49 12.22 7.71 -6.00
N GLU A 50 11.21 8.58 -5.90
CA GLU A 50 11.03 9.70 -6.82
C GLU A 50 11.31 10.99 -6.07
N LYS A 51 12.20 11.83 -6.63
CA LYS A 51 12.45 13.18 -6.13
C LYS A 51 11.60 14.14 -6.96
N ILE A 52 10.78 14.93 -6.27
CA ILE A 52 9.98 15.99 -6.88
C ILE A 52 10.60 17.33 -6.51
N SER A 53 11.03 18.09 -7.51
CA SER A 53 11.61 19.42 -7.31
C SER A 53 10.53 20.46 -6.99
N LYS A 54 10.95 21.66 -6.59
CA LYS A 54 10.01 22.80 -6.40
C LYS A 54 9.33 23.23 -7.70
N THR A 55 9.95 22.97 -8.86
CA THR A 55 9.39 23.27 -10.18
C THR A 55 8.47 22.15 -10.69
N GLY A 56 8.32 21.05 -9.93
CA GLY A 56 7.48 19.91 -10.30
C GLY A 56 8.18 18.88 -11.18
N GLU A 57 9.46 19.08 -11.52
CA GLU A 57 10.27 18.09 -12.22
C GLU A 57 10.45 16.85 -11.35
N ARG A 58 10.34 15.69 -12.00
CA ARG A 58 10.43 14.39 -11.35
C ARG A 58 11.69 13.67 -11.81
N GLU A 59 12.51 13.28 -10.85
CA GLU A 59 13.73 12.52 -11.08
C GLU A 59 13.63 11.19 -10.33
N GLN A 60 13.70 10.08 -11.07
CA GLN A 60 13.74 8.77 -10.44
C GLN A 60 15.13 8.51 -9.87
N SER A 61 15.18 8.09 -8.61
CA SER A 61 16.42 7.76 -7.93
C SER A 61 17.07 6.53 -8.52
N LYS A 62 18.40 6.54 -8.56
CA LYS A 62 19.22 5.35 -8.89
C LYS A 62 19.15 4.25 -7.83
N ILE A 63 18.60 4.56 -6.65
CA ILE A 63 18.40 3.59 -5.58
C ILE A 63 17.06 2.90 -5.81
N PHE A 64 17.13 1.63 -6.20
CA PHE A 64 15.96 0.77 -6.35
C PHE A 64 16.26 -0.63 -5.80
N GLY A 65 15.20 -1.36 -5.49
CA GLY A 65 15.27 -2.76 -5.10
C GLY A 65 14.11 -3.53 -5.72
N GLN A 66 14.40 -4.73 -6.22
CA GLN A 66 13.38 -5.65 -6.72
C GLN A 66 13.15 -6.75 -5.70
N PHE A 67 11.89 -7.04 -5.40
CA PHE A 67 11.49 -8.06 -4.45
C PHE A 67 10.22 -8.76 -4.93
N LYS A 68 10.00 -9.96 -4.43
CA LYS A 68 8.73 -10.67 -4.60
C LYS A 68 7.97 -10.63 -3.29
N PHE A 69 6.68 -10.37 -3.37
CA PHE A 69 5.81 -10.56 -2.21
C PHE A 69 5.64 -12.04 -1.91
N GLN A 70 5.42 -12.36 -0.65
CA GLN A 70 5.09 -13.70 -0.18
C GLN A 70 3.84 -13.59 0.69
N GLY A 71 2.78 -14.33 0.33
CA GLY A 71 1.55 -14.40 1.11
C GLY A 71 1.71 -15.39 2.27
N LYS A 72 1.38 -14.97 3.49
CA LYS A 72 1.23 -15.88 4.62
C LYS A 72 -0.26 -16.22 4.75
N ALA A 73 -0.66 -17.31 4.11
CA ALA A 73 -2.03 -17.85 4.03
C ALA A 73 -3.07 -16.93 3.34
N ASP A 74 -3.78 -17.49 2.36
CA ASP A 74 -4.66 -16.73 1.45
C ASP A 74 -5.95 -16.23 2.13
N SER A 75 -6.45 -16.88 3.18
CA SER A 75 -7.77 -16.59 3.76
C SER A 75 -7.87 -15.21 4.42
N GLN A 76 -6.81 -14.74 5.08
CA GLN A 76 -6.83 -13.44 5.79
C GLN A 76 -6.78 -12.23 4.84
N PHE A 77 -6.38 -12.42 3.58
CA PHE A 77 -6.33 -11.35 2.59
C PHE A 77 -7.70 -11.03 1.99
N TYR A 78 -8.54 -12.05 1.76
CA TYR A 78 -9.89 -11.86 1.23
C TYR A 78 -10.79 -11.12 2.23
N GLU A 79 -10.70 -11.46 3.52
CA GLU A 79 -11.42 -10.75 4.59
C GLU A 79 -11.05 -9.26 4.64
N LEU A 80 -9.76 -8.94 4.49
CA LEU A 80 -9.28 -7.56 4.47
C LEU A 80 -9.79 -6.78 3.25
N GLU A 81 -9.89 -7.43 2.10
CA GLU A 81 -10.43 -6.82 0.89
C GLU A 81 -11.93 -6.50 1.05
N GLU A 82 -12.71 -7.44 1.56
CA GLU A 82 -14.15 -7.27 1.80
C GLU A 82 -14.44 -6.11 2.78
N GLU A 83 -13.73 -6.05 3.92
CA GLU A 83 -13.90 -4.97 4.90
C GLU A 83 -13.71 -3.57 4.29
N ILE A 84 -12.74 -3.43 3.40
CA ILE A 84 -12.41 -2.13 2.79
C ILE A 84 -13.41 -1.76 1.70
N GLN A 85 -13.85 -2.73 0.91
CA GLN A 85 -14.91 -2.52 -0.07
C GLN A 85 -16.21 -2.07 0.62
N GLU A 86 -16.58 -2.69 1.74
CA GLU A 86 -17.73 -2.28 2.53
C GLU A 86 -17.62 -0.86 3.09
N GLU A 87 -16.47 -0.50 3.68
CA GLU A 87 -16.23 0.85 4.21
C GLU A 87 -16.36 1.91 3.10
N GLU A 88 -15.89 1.63 1.88
CA GLU A 88 -16.04 2.54 0.74
C GLU A 88 -17.49 2.66 0.25
N GLN A 89 -18.21 1.55 0.13
CA GLN A 89 -19.62 1.59 -0.28
C GLN A 89 -20.47 2.40 0.71
N LYS A 90 -20.22 2.22 2.03
CA LYS A 90 -20.86 3.02 3.08
C LYS A 90 -20.54 4.51 2.92
N LYS A 91 -19.28 4.88 2.65
CA LYS A 91 -18.88 6.28 2.38
C LYS A 91 -19.56 6.87 1.14
N LYS A 92 -19.63 6.12 0.03
CA LYS A 92 -20.28 6.58 -1.22
C LYS A 92 -21.78 6.84 -1.00
N LYS A 93 -22.48 5.94 -0.31
CA LYS A 93 -23.91 6.10 0.04
C LYS A 93 -24.15 7.33 0.92
N LEU A 94 -23.29 7.58 1.91
CA LEU A 94 -23.38 8.76 2.77
C LEU A 94 -23.13 10.07 2.01
N GLN A 95 -22.17 10.09 1.09
CA GLN A 95 -21.88 11.27 0.27
C GLN A 95 -23.01 11.60 -0.71
N GLN A 96 -23.66 10.59 -1.30
CA GLN A 96 -24.82 10.79 -2.17
C GLN A 96 -26.01 11.37 -1.41
N LYS A 97 -26.31 10.86 -0.21
CA LYS A 97 -27.37 11.42 0.66
C LYS A 97 -27.15 12.89 1.01
N ARG A 98 -25.89 13.32 1.20
CA ARG A 98 -25.53 14.72 1.51
C ARG A 98 -25.61 15.67 0.30
N LYS A 99 -25.63 15.14 -0.94
CA LYS A 99 -25.77 15.95 -2.16
C LYS A 99 -27.22 16.15 -2.59
N GLN A 100 -28.14 15.37 -2.03
CA GLN A 100 -29.58 15.42 -2.31
C GLN A 100 -30.36 16.28 -1.29
N HIS A 101 -29.68 16.77 -0.25
CA HIS A 101 -30.15 17.77 0.71
C HIS A 101 -29.45 19.09 0.47
#